data_AF-A0A2D4EN10-F1
#
_entry.id   AF-A0A2D4EN10-F1
#
_cell.length_a   1.000
_cell.length_b   1.000
_cell.length_c   1.000
_cell.angle_alpha   90.00
_cell.angle_beta   90.00
_cell.angle_gamma   90.00
#
_symmetry.space_group_name_H-M   'P 1'
#
loop_
_entity.id
_entity.type
_entity.pdbx_description
1 polymer ?
#
loop_
_entity_poly.entity_id
_entity_poly.type
_entity_poly.pdbx_seq_one_letter_code
_entity_poly.pdbx_strand_id
1 'polypeptide(L)'
;RRKIFHRLGKLQYDIICLQEVHIKKQHEHLLKQPKLGNLFTALSQTKKRGVALYIRDSITAKQIYVDDDGRILMVEIIDNNNKTLLIAIYAPSENQEDFYKKLHTQII
;
A
#
# COMPACT_ATOMS: atom_id res chain seq x y z
N ARG A 1 -0.64 1.83 16.64
CA ARG A 1 -0.33 2.62 15.41
C ARG A 1 0.57 3.84 15.70
N ARG A 2 0.25 4.74 16.64
CA ARG A 2 1.10 5.91 16.99
C ARG A 2 2.59 5.61 17.18
N LYS A 3 2.94 4.56 17.95
CA LYS A 3 4.34 4.13 18.14
C LYS A 3 5.05 3.75 16.84
N ILE A 4 4.35 3.06 15.93
CA ILE A 4 4.88 2.65 14.62
C ILE A 4 5.10 3.89 13.75
N PHE A 5 4.11 4.77 13.63
CA PHE A 5 4.26 6.02 12.85
C PHE A 5 5.36 6.92 13.38
N HIS A 6 5.51 7.02 14.71
CA HIS A 6 6.61 7.77 15.33
C HIS A 6 7.98 7.18 14.97
N ARG A 7 8.12 5.84 15.03
CA ARG A 7 9.36 5.16 14.64
C ARG A 7 9.65 5.36 13.15
N LEU A 8 8.67 5.16 12.28
CA LEU A 8 8.81 5.33 10.83
C LEU A 8 9.19 6.76 10.46
N GLY A 9 8.59 7.76 11.12
CA GLY A 9 8.91 9.17 10.88
C GLY A 9 10.35 9.55 11.26
N LYS A 10 10.99 8.80 12.17
CA LYS A 10 12.42 8.97 12.50
C LYS A 10 13.36 8.33 11.49
N LEU A 11 12.90 7.30 10.77
CA LEU A 11 13.72 6.54 9.82
C LEU A 11 13.80 7.21 8.45
N GLN A 12 12.86 8.11 8.13
CA GLN A 12 12.86 8.93 6.92
C GLN A 12 12.94 8.12 5.60
N TYR A 13 12.36 6.93 5.55
CA TYR A 13 12.29 6.13 4.34
C TYR A 13 11.55 6.85 3.21
N ASP A 14 11.99 6.63 1.97
CA ASP A 14 11.35 7.13 0.75
C ASP A 14 10.00 6.44 0.47
N ILE A 15 9.95 5.13 0.70
CA ILE A 15 8.79 4.29 0.42
C ILE A 15 8.59 3.38 1.63
N ILE A 16 7.37 3.33 2.15
CA ILE A 16 6.98 2.51 3.30
C ILE A 16 5.75 1.69 2.93
N CYS A 17 5.87 0.37 2.99
CA CYS A 17 4.75 -0.55 2.82
C CYS A 17 4.36 -1.20 4.15
N LEU A 18 3.09 -1.11 4.52
CA LEU A 18 2.51 -1.78 5.68
C LEU A 18 1.44 -2.75 5.23
N GLN A 19 1.52 -3.99 5.72
CA GLN A 19 0.52 -5.04 5.53
C GLN A 19 -0.26 -5.24 6.84
N GLU A 20 -1.40 -5.92 6.75
CA GLU A 20 -2.29 -6.20 7.89
C GLU A 20 -2.68 -4.94 8.68
N VAL A 21 -2.95 -3.84 7.98
CA VAL A 21 -3.27 -2.57 8.66
C VAL A 21 -4.56 -2.66 9.46
N HIS A 22 -5.46 -3.61 9.15
CA HIS A 22 -6.68 -3.91 9.91
C HIS A 22 -7.52 -2.65 10.17
N ILE A 23 -7.74 -1.87 9.12
CA ILE A 23 -8.57 -0.68 9.07
C ILE A 23 -9.66 -0.90 8.02
N LYS A 24 -10.91 -0.63 8.41
CA LYS A 24 -12.02 -0.62 7.45
C LYS A 24 -11.85 0.55 6.49
N LYS A 25 -12.26 0.40 5.23
CA LYS A 25 -12.23 1.46 4.21
C LYS A 25 -12.82 2.79 4.70
N GLN A 26 -13.96 2.76 5.38
CA GLN A 26 -14.59 3.96 5.99
C GLN A 26 -13.74 4.70 7.04
N HIS A 27 -12.67 4.08 7.56
CA HIS A 27 -11.78 4.63 8.58
C HIS A 27 -10.35 4.86 8.06
N GLU A 28 -10.17 4.99 6.74
CA GLU A 28 -8.87 5.27 6.11
C GLU A 28 -8.17 6.50 6.70
N HIS A 29 -8.92 7.50 7.15
CA HIS A 29 -8.38 8.71 7.79
C HIS A 29 -7.43 8.42 8.98
N LEU A 30 -7.56 7.26 9.63
CA LEU A 30 -6.67 6.82 10.72
C LEU A 30 -5.25 6.46 10.26
N LEU A 31 -5.04 6.28 8.96
CA LEU A 31 -3.74 6.01 8.32
C LEU A 31 -3.07 7.30 7.83
N LYS A 32 -3.77 8.43 7.75
CA LYS A 32 -3.17 9.69 7.30
C LYS A 32 -2.02 10.10 8.23
N GLN A 33 -0.81 10.15 7.67
CA GLN A 33 0.39 10.61 8.36
C GLN A 33 1.26 11.42 7.39
N PRO A 34 1.08 12.75 7.33
CA PRO A 34 1.81 13.61 6.38
C PRO A 34 3.33 13.49 6.47
N LYS A 35 3.88 13.17 7.65
CA LYS A 35 5.33 12.98 7.84
C LYS A 35 5.92 11.76 7.10
N LEU A 36 5.08 10.84 6.64
CA LEU A 36 5.51 9.66 5.87
C LEU A 36 5.33 9.85 4.36
N GLY A 37 4.72 10.97 3.93
CA GLY A 37 4.42 11.29 2.53
C GLY A 37 2.99 10.94 2.09
N ASN A 38 2.80 10.85 0.78
CA ASN A 38 1.54 10.53 0.12
C ASN A 38 1.08 9.12 0.47
N LEU A 39 -0.17 9.00 0.93
CA LEU A 39 -0.80 7.74 1.33
C LEU A 39 -1.61 7.14 0.18
N PHE A 40 -1.36 5.86 -0.10
CA PHE A 40 -2.15 5.00 -0.98
C PHE A 40 -2.60 3.75 -0.21
N THR A 41 -3.83 3.28 -0.42
CA THR A 41 -4.35 2.15 0.35
C THR A 41 -5.14 1.15 -0.47
N ALA A 42 -5.06 -0.12 -0.08
CA ALA A 42 -6.04 -1.16 -0.42
C ALA A 42 -6.67 -1.62 0.89
N LEU A 43 -7.96 -1.32 1.11
CA LEU A 43 -8.66 -1.61 2.37
C LEU A 43 -9.94 -2.38 2.13
N SER A 44 -10.24 -3.34 3.01
CA SER A 44 -11.51 -4.07 2.98
C SER A 44 -12.61 -3.34 3.78
N GLN A 45 -13.86 -3.77 3.60
CA GLN A 45 -15.00 -3.29 4.40
C GLN A 45 -14.97 -3.81 5.86
N THR A 46 -14.11 -4.78 6.14
CA THR A 46 -13.97 -5.41 7.45
C THR A 46 -12.66 -5.01 8.12
N LYS A 47 -12.50 -5.31 9.40
CA LYS A 47 -11.26 -5.05 10.15
C LYS A 47 -10.24 -6.17 9.94
N LYS A 48 -10.05 -6.61 8.70
CA LYS A 48 -9.13 -7.67 8.28
C LYS A 48 -8.37 -7.23 7.03
N ARG A 49 -7.18 -7.80 6.83
CA ARG A 49 -6.29 -7.50 5.69
C ARG A 49 -5.90 -6.01 5.66
N GLY A 50 -5.61 -5.51 4.47
CA GLY A 50 -5.35 -4.12 4.19
C GLY A 50 -3.86 -3.82 4.02
N VAL A 51 -3.55 -3.04 3.00
CA VAL A 51 -2.21 -2.57 2.66
C VAL A 51 -2.21 -1.05 2.63
N ALA A 52 -1.16 -0.44 3.17
CA ALA A 52 -0.92 1.00 3.07
C ALA A 52 0.50 1.24 2.55
N LEU A 53 0.60 2.07 1.51
CA LEU A 53 1.85 2.51 0.94
C LEU A 53 1.99 4.00 1.19
N TYR A 54 3.10 4.41 1.79
CA TYR A 54 3.49 5.81 1.91
C TYR A 54 4.66 6.06 0.97
N ILE A 55 4.59 7.12 0.17
CA ILE A 55 5.62 7.51 -0.78
C ILE A 55 5.98 8.97 -0.52
N ARG A 56 7.27 9.25 -0.33
CA ARG A 56 7.79 10.60 -0.09
C ARG A 56 7.30 11.57 -1.17
N ASP A 57 6.91 12.78 -0.78
CA ASP A 57 6.27 13.76 -1.64
C ASP A 57 7.13 14.21 -2.85
N SER A 58 8.45 14.03 -2.77
CA SER A 58 9.37 14.30 -3.89
C SER A 58 9.28 13.28 -5.03
N ILE A 59 8.68 12.11 -4.79
CA ILE A 59 8.51 11.04 -5.78
C ILE A 59 7.11 11.19 -6.39
N THR A 60 7.04 11.29 -7.73
CA THR A 60 5.75 11.32 -8.41
C THR A 60 5.12 9.94 -8.32
N ALA A 61 3.88 9.85 -7.85
CA ALA A 61 3.20 8.59 -7.61
C ALA A 61 1.74 8.64 -8.09
N LYS A 62 1.31 7.58 -8.77
CA LYS A 62 -0.06 7.43 -9.28
C LYS A 62 -0.57 6.03 -8.99
N GLN A 63 -1.67 5.92 -8.25
CA GLN A 63 -2.36 4.65 -8.10
C GLN A 63 -2.92 4.22 -9.46
N ILE A 64 -2.59 2.99 -9.88
CA ILE A 64 -3.08 2.42 -11.14
C ILE A 64 -4.04 1.26 -10.92
N TYR A 65 -3.92 0.55 -9.80
CA TYR A 65 -4.82 -0.56 -9.45
C TYR A 65 -4.96 -0.70 -7.93
N VAL A 66 -6.15 -1.08 -7.50
CA VAL A 66 -6.48 -1.48 -6.12
C VAL A 66 -7.52 -2.59 -6.19
N ASP A 67 -7.37 -3.63 -5.39
CA ASP A 67 -8.40 -4.66 -5.26
C ASP A 67 -9.43 -4.34 -4.16
N ASP A 68 -10.62 -4.93 -4.27
CA ASP A 68 -11.67 -4.76 -3.27
C ASP A 68 -11.41 -5.55 -1.98
N ASP A 69 -10.55 -6.57 -2.05
CA ASP A 69 -10.21 -7.44 -0.92
C ASP A 69 -9.21 -6.81 0.06
N GLY A 70 -8.56 -5.71 -0.33
CA GLY A 70 -7.54 -5.03 0.45
C GLY A 70 -6.22 -5.80 0.52
N ARG A 71 -5.84 -6.48 -0.57
CA ARG A 71 -4.63 -7.31 -0.68
C ARG A 71 -3.66 -6.87 -1.76
N ILE A 72 -4.09 -6.11 -2.78
CA ILE A 72 -3.23 -5.69 -3.90
C ILE A 72 -3.40 -4.19 -4.10
N LEU A 73 -2.28 -3.48 -4.03
CA LEU A 73 -2.18 -2.06 -4.37
C LEU A 73 -1.03 -1.89 -5.37
N MET A 74 -1.32 -1.29 -6.53
CA MET A 74 -0.32 -0.96 -7.53
C MET A 74 -0.22 0.55 -7.69
N VAL A 75 0.98 1.06 -7.53
CA VAL A 75 1.31 2.47 -7.68
C VAL A 75 2.48 2.59 -8.65
N GLU A 76 2.24 3.32 -9.73
CA GLU A 76 3.29 3.74 -10.64
C GLU A 76 4.03 4.92 -10.02
N ILE A 77 5.36 4.83 -9.94
CA ILE A 77 6.20 5.91 -9.47
C ILE A 77 7.17 6.37 -10.55
N ILE A 78 7.53 7.65 -10.51
CA ILE A 78 8.59 8.24 -11.31
C ILE A 78 9.52 8.97 -10.35
N ASP A 79 10.77 8.52 -10.30
CA ASP A 79 11.86 9.15 -9.56
C ASP A 79 13.10 9.22 -10.46
N ASN A 80 13.71 10.40 -10.56
CA ASN A 80 14.88 10.63 -11.44
C ASN A 80 14.68 10.14 -12.89
N ASN A 81 13.50 10.42 -13.47
CA ASN A 81 13.05 9.94 -14.79
C ASN A 81 12.97 8.41 -14.95
N ASN A 82 13.18 7.64 -13.88
CA ASN A 82 12.99 6.19 -13.89
C ASN A 82 11.57 5.87 -13.47
N LYS A 83 10.82 5.30 -14.40
CA LYS A 83 9.46 4.83 -14.19
C LYS A 83 9.51 3.42 -13.57
N THR A 84 8.87 3.22 -12.42
CA THR A 84 8.83 1.93 -11.71
C THR A 84 7.41 1.61 -11.27
N LEU A 85 7.00 0.35 -11.43
CA LEU A 85 5.74 -0.15 -10.89
C LEU A 85 5.98 -0.74 -9.49
N LEU A 86 5.40 -0.11 -8.46
CA LEU A 86 5.37 -0.67 -7.11
C LEU A 86 4.09 -1.47 -6.90
N ILE A 87 4.24 -2.73 -6.49
CA ILE A 87 3.12 -3.62 -6.20
C ILE A 87 3.22 -4.04 -4.73
N ALA A 88 2.35 -3.49 -3.89
CA ALA A 88 2.24 -3.84 -2.50
C ALA A 88 1.17 -4.92 -2.32
N ILE A 89 1.59 -6.11 -1.85
CA ILE A 89 0.72 -7.28 -1.73
C ILE A 89 0.60 -7.79 -0.28
N TYR A 90 -0.54 -8.39 0.02
CA TYR A 90 -0.77 -9.23 1.20
C TYR A 90 -1.45 -10.53 0.77
N ALA A 91 -0.64 -11.56 0.49
CA ALA A 91 -1.11 -12.86 0.06
C ALA A 91 -1.94 -13.56 1.16
N PRO A 92 -2.99 -14.32 0.79
CA PRO A 92 -3.73 -15.14 1.76
C PRO A 92 -2.89 -16.32 2.27
N SER A 93 -3.26 -16.86 3.43
CA SER A 93 -2.68 -18.11 3.96
C SER A 93 -3.12 -19.34 3.15
N GLU A 94 -4.30 -19.28 2.55
CA GLU A 94 -4.91 -20.33 1.74
C GLU A 94 -5.18 -19.81 0.32
N ASN A 95 -5.30 -20.69 -0.68
CA ASN A 95 -5.59 -20.33 -2.07
C ASN A 95 -4.59 -19.31 -2.67
N GLN A 96 -3.30 -19.45 -2.36
CA GLN A 96 -2.26 -18.56 -2.86
C GLN A 96 -2.11 -18.64 -4.39
N GLU A 97 -2.30 -19.81 -4.99
CA GLU A 97 -2.17 -19.98 -6.44
C GLU A 97 -3.13 -19.06 -7.21
N ASP A 98 -4.41 -19.04 -6.83
CA ASP A 98 -5.41 -18.17 -7.46
C ASP A 98 -5.10 -16.69 -7.24
N PHE A 99 -4.59 -16.33 -6.05
CA PHE A 99 -4.15 -14.97 -5.75
C PHE A 99 -3.01 -14.53 -6.68
N TYR A 100 -1.98 -15.36 -6.85
CA TYR A 100 -0.83 -15.04 -7.70
C TYR A 100 -1.17 -15.08 -9.20
N LYS A 101 -2.08 -15.97 -9.64
CA LYS A 101 -2.63 -15.94 -11.00
C LYS A 101 -3.36 -14.62 -11.28
N LYS A 102 -4.26 -14.21 -10.38
CA LYS A 102 -4.95 -12.92 -10.46
C LYS A 102 -3.96 -11.76 -10.51
N LEU A 103 -2.95 -11.77 -9.63
CA LEU A 103 -1.91 -10.75 -9.59
C LEU A 103 -1.17 -10.65 -10.92
N HIS A 104 -0.73 -11.79 -11.46
CA HIS A 104 -0.02 -11.86 -12.73
C HIS A 104 -0.84 -11.29 -13.90
N THR A 105 -2.14 -11.61 -13.99
CA THR A 105 -3.05 -11.06 -14.99
C THR A 105 -3.26 -9.54 -14.88
N GLN A 106 -3.00 -8.93 -13.72
CA GLN A 106 -3.05 -7.47 -13.59
C GLN A 106 -1.73 -6.78 -13.99
N ILE A 107 -0.63 -7.53 -14.06
CA ILE A 107 0.71 -6.99 -14.39
C ILE A 107 0.96 -7.02 -15.91
N ILE A 108 0.50 -8.08 -16.59
CA ILE A 108 0.70 -8.34 -18.03
C ILE A 108 -0.57 -7.99 -18.80
#